data_AF-A0A538FZ07-F1
#
_entry.id   AF-A0A538FZ07-F1
#
_cell.length_a   1.000
_cell.length_b   1.000
_cell.length_c   1.000
_cell.angle_alpha   90.00
_cell.angle_beta   90.00
_cell.angle_gamma   90.00
#
_symmetry.space_group_name_H-M   'P 1'
#
loop_
_entity.id
_entity.type
_entity.pdbx_description
1 polymer ?
#
loop_
_entity_poly.entity_id
_entity_poly.type
_entity_poly.pdbx_seq_one_letter_code
_entity_poly.pdbx_strand_id
1 'polypeptide(L)'
;MTLETADRVHLAAGHWKPRFVANGIDANDFDRVLAATSEWRNWAPHWRRVGDEHRAIADEAERSGHGVTATEAYQRAAWCYHLGKFLWFEDRALHDELRERTVATYAKAMPRLDPPGRRIEAPFEGAVIPGILRAPRDTSRPPLVILVPGLDSVKEELYAIENDFLRRGLATLSIDGPGQGENAPRFPIRADWSSVITPLLDHVSAHERGLDLARVGLMGISMGGIYGPRAAAKE
;
A
#
# COMPACT_ATOMS: atom_id res chain seq x y z
N MET A 1 -7.71 16.10 32.35
CA MET A 1 -7.11 15.31 31.27
C MET A 1 -5.64 15.69 31.20
N THR A 2 -4.71 14.75 31.36
CA THR A 2 -3.31 15.05 31.70
C THR A 2 -2.44 15.24 30.45
N LEU A 3 -1.45 16.14 30.55
CA LEU A 3 -0.40 16.37 29.54
C LEU A 3 0.28 15.07 29.09
N GLU A 4 0.28 14.05 29.94
CA GLU A 4 0.92 12.74 29.74
C GLU A 4 0.34 11.92 28.57
N THR A 5 -0.96 12.01 28.29
CA THR A 5 -1.57 11.23 27.18
C THR A 5 -1.22 11.83 25.81
N ALA A 6 -1.19 13.17 25.72
CA ALA A 6 -0.80 13.87 24.51
C ALA A 6 0.67 13.59 24.17
N ASP A 7 1.54 13.53 25.18
CA ASP A 7 2.97 13.20 25.03
C ASP A 7 3.20 11.80 24.44
N ARG A 8 2.39 10.81 24.83
CA ARG A 8 2.51 9.43 24.31
C ARG A 8 2.15 9.31 22.82
N VAL A 9 1.15 10.04 22.35
CA VAL A 9 0.80 10.06 20.91
C VAL A 9 1.93 10.71 20.11
N HIS A 10 2.45 11.84 20.59
CA HIS A 10 3.53 12.56 19.93
C HIS A 10 4.82 11.74 19.88
N LEU A 11 5.16 11.04 20.97
CA LEU A 11 6.30 10.15 21.04
C LEU A 11 6.15 8.96 20.06
N ALA A 12 5.01 8.27 20.08
CA ALA A 12 4.78 7.11 19.22
C ALA A 12 4.76 7.47 17.73
N ALA A 13 3.98 8.49 17.36
CA ALA A 13 3.83 8.91 15.97
C ALA A 13 5.07 9.66 15.44
N GLY A 14 5.79 10.39 16.30
CA GLY A 14 7.00 11.14 15.91
C GLY A 14 8.07 10.27 15.26
N HIS A 15 8.20 9.00 15.68
CA HIS A 15 9.13 8.05 15.08
C HIS A 15 8.71 7.56 13.68
N TRP A 16 7.47 7.79 13.27
CA TRP A 16 6.97 7.37 11.96
C TRP A 16 7.11 8.45 10.88
N LYS A 17 7.32 9.71 11.26
CA LYS A 17 7.47 10.82 10.30
C LYS A 17 8.46 10.52 9.18
N PRO A 18 9.69 10.02 9.45
CA PRO A 18 10.64 9.73 8.38
C PRO A 18 10.12 8.69 7.39
N ARG A 19 9.45 7.64 7.89
CA ARG A 19 8.84 6.60 7.04
C ARG A 19 7.73 7.16 6.17
N PHE A 20 6.81 7.93 6.76
CA PHE A 20 5.64 8.43 6.03
C PHE A 20 6.04 9.44 4.96
N VAL A 21 6.98 10.34 5.30
CA VAL A 21 7.52 11.31 4.34
C VAL A 21 8.31 10.62 3.24
N ALA A 22 9.18 9.65 3.57
CA ALA A 22 9.96 8.92 2.58
C ALA A 22 9.09 8.16 1.58
N ASN A 23 7.92 7.69 2.04
CA ASN A 23 7.03 6.97 1.16
C ASN A 23 6.15 7.94 0.33
N GLY A 24 5.83 9.16 0.79
CA GLY A 24 5.18 10.19 -0.06
C GLY A 24 4.17 11.11 0.63
N ILE A 25 4.07 11.08 1.95
CA ILE A 25 3.22 12.00 2.71
C ILE A 25 3.88 13.38 2.79
N ASP A 26 3.07 14.42 2.58
CA ASP A 26 3.51 15.80 2.79
C ASP A 26 3.84 16.05 4.27
N ALA A 27 5.01 16.61 4.54
CA ALA A 27 5.48 16.83 5.91
C ALA A 27 4.56 17.79 6.69
N ASN A 28 3.93 18.77 6.04
CA ASN A 28 3.00 19.70 6.67
C ASN A 28 1.68 19.02 7.01
N ASP A 29 1.20 18.10 6.15
CA ASP A 29 0.03 17.28 6.48
C ASP A 29 0.27 16.41 7.70
N PHE A 30 1.44 15.77 7.77
CA PHE A 30 1.83 15.00 8.95
C PHE A 30 1.90 15.87 10.21
N ASP A 31 2.60 16.99 10.15
CA ASP A 31 2.77 17.88 11.31
C ASP A 31 1.42 18.48 11.77
N ARG A 32 0.54 18.81 10.82
CA ARG A 32 -0.82 19.30 11.11
C ARG A 32 -1.67 18.24 11.81
N VAL A 33 -1.60 16.98 11.37
CA VAL A 33 -2.33 15.89 12.03
C VAL A 33 -1.75 15.61 13.41
N LEU A 34 -0.42 15.53 13.52
CA LEU A 34 0.26 15.29 14.80
C LEU A 34 -0.12 16.35 15.83
N ALA A 35 0.01 17.62 15.49
CA ALA A 35 -0.31 18.74 16.38
C ALA A 35 -1.79 18.79 16.78
N ALA A 36 -2.70 18.34 15.92
CA ALA A 36 -4.13 18.26 16.23
C ALA A 36 -4.51 17.03 17.08
N THR A 37 -3.67 15.99 17.13
CA THR A 37 -3.99 14.72 17.79
C THR A 37 -3.54 14.71 19.24
N SER A 38 -4.43 15.10 20.16
CA SER A 38 -4.17 15.01 21.61
C SER A 38 -4.46 13.64 22.22
N GLU A 39 -5.26 12.81 21.55
CA GLU A 39 -5.66 11.48 21.99
C GLU A 39 -5.60 10.49 20.82
N TRP A 40 -5.16 9.26 21.09
CA TRP A 40 -4.96 8.25 20.05
C TRP A 40 -6.24 7.96 19.24
N ARG A 41 -7.41 7.97 19.88
CA ARG A 41 -8.70 7.83 19.19
C ARG A 41 -8.99 8.86 18.11
N ASN A 42 -8.34 10.03 18.17
CA ASN A 42 -8.54 11.09 17.19
C ASN A 42 -7.60 10.97 15.98
N TRP A 43 -6.61 10.08 16.02
CA TRP A 43 -5.66 9.85 14.93
C TRP A 43 -6.38 9.48 13.62
N ALA A 44 -7.20 8.44 13.63
CA ALA A 44 -7.93 8.00 12.43
C ALA A 44 -8.90 9.06 11.90
N PRO A 45 -9.76 9.71 12.72
CA PRO A 45 -10.58 10.83 12.28
C PRO A 45 -9.80 11.99 11.65
N HIS A 46 -8.63 12.34 12.20
CA HIS A 46 -7.81 13.43 11.66
C HIS A 46 -7.20 13.08 10.30
N TRP A 47 -6.63 11.89 10.16
CA TRP A 47 -6.12 11.41 8.88
C TRP A 47 -7.22 11.22 7.83
N ARG A 48 -8.40 10.73 8.23
CA ARG A 48 -9.58 10.66 7.35
C ARG A 48 -9.90 12.02 6.74
N ARG A 49 -9.91 13.08 7.56
CA ARG A 49 -10.17 14.45 7.10
C ARG A 49 -9.13 14.90 6.07
N VAL A 50 -7.85 14.64 6.29
CA VAL A 50 -6.79 14.97 5.31
C VAL A 50 -6.95 14.16 4.01
N GLY A 51 -7.32 12.88 4.12
CA GLY A 51 -7.63 12.06 2.95
C GLY A 51 -8.82 12.59 2.15
N ASP A 52 -9.87 13.05 2.82
CA ASP A 52 -11.03 13.67 2.19
C ASP A 52 -10.65 14.99 1.48
N GLU A 53 -9.77 15.80 2.06
CA GLU A 53 -9.23 17.02 1.43
C GLU A 53 -8.50 16.71 0.11
N HIS A 54 -7.57 15.74 0.13
CA HIS A 54 -6.84 15.34 -1.09
C HIS A 54 -7.73 14.68 -2.13
N ARG A 55 -8.72 13.90 -1.69
CA ARG A 55 -9.70 13.31 -2.59
C ARG A 55 -10.55 14.38 -3.27
N ALA A 56 -10.95 15.43 -2.55
CA ALA A 56 -11.69 16.53 -3.15
C ALA A 56 -10.87 17.27 -4.23
N ILE A 57 -9.56 17.49 -3.98
CA ILE A 57 -8.63 18.03 -4.98
C ILE A 57 -8.57 17.10 -6.21
N ALA A 58 -8.49 15.79 -5.98
CA ALA A 58 -8.43 14.80 -7.05
C ALA A 58 -9.70 14.78 -7.90
N ASP A 59 -10.87 14.74 -7.26
CA ASP A 59 -12.18 14.73 -7.93
C ASP A 59 -12.44 16.04 -8.72
N GLU A 60 -11.94 17.20 -8.25
CA GLU A 60 -11.97 18.45 -9.01
C GLU A 60 -11.00 18.43 -10.20
N ALA A 61 -9.75 18.00 -9.99
CA ALA A 61 -8.76 17.89 -11.05
C ALA A 61 -9.21 16.92 -12.16
N GLU A 62 -9.83 15.80 -11.80
CA GLU A 62 -10.40 14.84 -12.76
C GLU A 62 -11.50 15.48 -13.60
N ARG A 63 -12.48 16.16 -12.97
CA ARG A 63 -13.56 16.85 -13.67
C ARG A 63 -13.06 17.96 -14.60
N SER A 64 -11.98 18.62 -14.21
CA SER A 64 -11.32 19.67 -15.00
C SER A 64 -10.32 19.14 -16.05
N GLY A 65 -10.15 17.82 -16.19
CA GLY A 65 -9.25 17.21 -17.18
C GLY A 65 -7.76 17.25 -16.83
N HIS A 66 -7.40 17.63 -15.60
CA HIS A 66 -6.03 17.70 -15.10
C HIS A 66 -5.55 16.33 -14.59
N GLY A 67 -5.31 15.40 -15.51
CA GLY A 67 -5.04 13.99 -15.20
C GLY A 67 -3.86 13.74 -14.26
N VAL A 68 -2.75 14.47 -14.41
CA VAL A 68 -1.55 14.33 -13.53
C VAL A 68 -1.90 14.72 -12.09
N THR A 69 -2.45 15.92 -11.90
CA THR A 69 -2.90 16.41 -10.58
C THR A 69 -3.90 15.46 -9.94
N ALA A 70 -4.89 14.97 -10.70
CA ALA A 70 -5.88 14.04 -10.19
C ALA A 70 -5.24 12.74 -9.68
N THR A 71 -4.31 12.18 -10.47
CA THR A 71 -3.61 10.93 -10.15
C THR A 71 -2.80 11.06 -8.87
N GLU A 72 -1.99 12.12 -8.75
CA GLU A 72 -1.17 12.37 -7.56
C GLU A 72 -2.04 12.63 -6.31
N ALA A 73 -3.12 13.38 -6.46
CA ALA A 73 -4.03 13.67 -5.36
C ALA A 73 -4.81 12.43 -4.89
N TYR A 74 -5.24 11.55 -5.79
CA TYR A 74 -5.83 10.26 -5.41
C TYR A 74 -4.82 9.35 -4.71
N GLN A 75 -3.58 9.27 -5.20
CA GLN A 75 -2.52 8.50 -4.56
C GLN A 75 -2.29 8.98 -3.12
N ARG A 76 -2.19 10.30 -2.92
CA ARG A 76 -1.99 10.90 -1.59
C ARG A 76 -3.20 10.74 -0.68
N ALA A 77 -4.41 10.85 -1.21
CA ALA A 77 -5.65 10.62 -0.46
C ALA A 77 -5.73 9.18 0.06
N ALA A 78 -5.43 8.19 -0.80
CA ALA A 78 -5.38 6.78 -0.41
C ALA A 78 -4.39 6.55 0.74
N TRP A 79 -3.23 7.21 0.68
CA TRP A 79 -2.26 7.15 1.76
C TRP A 79 -2.80 7.71 3.08
N CYS A 80 -3.41 8.89 3.05
CA CYS A 80 -3.97 9.49 4.25
C CYS A 80 -5.01 8.56 4.91
N TYR A 81 -5.85 7.88 4.12
CA TYR A 81 -6.77 6.88 4.66
C TYR A 81 -6.03 5.68 5.29
N HIS A 82 -4.98 5.17 4.65
CA HIS A 82 -4.15 4.09 5.23
C HIS A 82 -3.50 4.51 6.55
N LEU A 83 -2.94 5.73 6.62
CA LEU A 83 -2.34 6.23 7.85
C LEU A 83 -3.33 6.37 8.98
N GLY A 84 -4.58 6.72 8.68
CA GLY A 84 -5.62 6.78 9.70
C GLY A 84 -5.82 5.44 10.41
N LYS A 85 -5.74 4.32 9.69
CA LYS A 85 -5.87 2.97 10.27
C LYS A 85 -4.55 2.36 10.75
N PHE A 86 -3.40 2.98 10.47
CA PHE A 86 -2.09 2.47 10.83
C PHE A 86 -1.94 2.38 12.36
N LEU A 87 -1.76 1.17 12.88
CA LEU A 87 -1.68 0.85 14.32
C LEU A 87 -2.86 1.36 15.17
N TRP A 88 -4.01 1.63 14.54
CA TRP A 88 -5.16 2.22 15.19
C TRP A 88 -6.32 1.23 15.29
N PHE A 89 -6.78 0.95 16.51
CA PHE A 89 -7.75 -0.13 16.79
C PHE A 89 -8.92 0.31 17.67
N GLU A 90 -9.14 1.63 17.80
CA GLU A 90 -10.14 2.21 18.72
C GLU A 90 -11.59 2.03 18.24
N ASP A 91 -11.80 1.93 16.92
CA ASP A 91 -13.11 1.66 16.31
C ASP A 91 -12.95 0.74 15.10
N ARG A 92 -13.55 -0.45 15.16
CA ARG A 92 -13.45 -1.44 14.09
C ARG A 92 -14.17 -0.97 12.81
N ALA A 93 -15.29 -0.27 12.93
CA ALA A 93 -16.06 0.18 11.76
C ALA A 93 -15.29 1.26 10.99
N LEU A 94 -14.71 2.24 11.69
CA LEU A 94 -13.87 3.25 11.04
C LEU A 94 -12.58 2.64 10.46
N HIS A 95 -11.96 1.69 11.16
CA HIS A 95 -10.79 0.98 10.62
C HIS A 95 -11.13 0.24 9.30
N ASP A 96 -12.28 -0.44 9.25
CA ASP A 96 -12.78 -1.12 8.07
C ASP A 96 -13.10 -0.13 6.93
N GLU A 97 -13.79 0.98 7.23
CA GLU A 97 -14.07 2.07 6.27
C GLU A 97 -12.77 2.62 5.66
N LEU A 98 -11.76 2.88 6.48
CA LEU A 98 -10.48 3.43 6.01
C LEU A 98 -9.71 2.45 5.11
N ARG A 99 -9.77 1.15 5.39
CA ARG A 99 -9.22 0.13 4.48
C ARG A 99 -9.93 0.19 3.12
N GLU A 100 -11.25 0.22 3.10
CA GLU A 100 -12.04 0.27 1.86
C GLU A 100 -11.77 1.55 1.07
N ARG A 101 -11.69 2.70 1.76
CA ARG A 101 -11.33 3.98 1.16
C ARG A 101 -9.92 4.00 0.58
N THR A 102 -8.95 3.39 1.25
CA THR A 102 -7.56 3.28 0.76
C THR A 102 -7.57 2.60 -0.61
N VAL A 103 -8.16 1.40 -0.69
CA VAL A 103 -8.20 0.57 -1.91
C VAL A 103 -8.99 1.28 -3.01
N ALA A 104 -10.20 1.75 -2.71
CA ALA A 104 -11.07 2.39 -3.71
C ALA A 104 -10.49 3.71 -4.26
N THR A 105 -9.80 4.47 -3.41
CA THR A 105 -9.18 5.75 -3.82
C THR A 105 -7.92 5.50 -4.64
N TYR A 106 -7.07 4.55 -4.23
CA TYR A 106 -5.87 4.21 -5.00
C TYR A 106 -6.22 3.61 -6.37
N ALA A 107 -7.32 2.84 -6.46
CA ALA A 107 -7.81 2.29 -7.72
C ALA A 107 -8.14 3.37 -8.77
N LYS A 108 -8.47 4.61 -8.36
CA LYS A 108 -8.65 5.74 -9.27
C LYS A 108 -7.33 6.31 -9.81
N ALA A 109 -6.28 6.31 -9.00
CA ALA A 109 -4.94 6.74 -9.43
C ALA A 109 -4.27 5.70 -10.33
N MET A 110 -4.41 4.42 -9.98
CA MET A 110 -3.64 3.30 -10.51
C MET A 110 -3.54 3.26 -12.05
N PRO A 111 -4.62 3.42 -12.85
CA PRO A 111 -4.54 3.36 -14.32
C PRO A 111 -3.81 4.54 -14.97
N ARG A 112 -3.61 5.63 -14.24
CA ARG A 112 -2.99 6.87 -14.73
C ARG A 112 -1.64 7.16 -14.10
N LEU A 113 -1.17 6.31 -13.18
CA LEU A 113 0.22 6.34 -12.71
C LEU A 113 1.17 6.26 -13.92
N ASP A 114 2.40 6.73 -13.74
CA ASP A 114 3.45 6.60 -14.74
C ASP A 114 4.63 5.79 -14.21
N PRO A 115 4.88 4.56 -14.73
CA PRO A 115 4.00 3.79 -15.62
C PRO A 115 2.71 3.32 -14.92
N PRO A 116 1.64 3.02 -15.69
CA PRO A 116 0.34 2.69 -15.16
C PRO A 116 0.35 1.34 -14.45
N GLY A 117 -0.49 1.22 -13.44
CA GLY A 117 -0.76 -0.03 -12.75
C GLY A 117 -2.07 -0.65 -13.18
N ARG A 118 -2.21 -1.93 -12.88
CA ARG A 118 -3.49 -2.62 -12.91
C ARG A 118 -3.59 -3.66 -11.81
N ARG A 119 -4.83 -3.95 -11.44
CA ARG A 119 -5.14 -4.95 -10.44
C ARG A 119 -4.91 -6.36 -10.99
N ILE A 120 -4.34 -7.22 -10.16
CA ILE A 120 -4.24 -8.67 -10.33
C ILE A 120 -5.00 -9.32 -9.17
N GLU A 121 -5.68 -10.42 -9.44
CA GLU A 121 -6.37 -11.21 -8.42
C GLU A 121 -6.02 -12.68 -8.61
N ALA A 122 -4.98 -13.14 -7.91
CA ALA A 122 -4.57 -14.54 -7.96
C ALA A 122 -5.46 -15.39 -7.06
N PRO A 123 -6.07 -16.50 -7.53
CA PRO A 123 -6.91 -17.36 -6.70
C PRO A 123 -6.17 -17.90 -5.47
N PHE A 124 -6.81 -17.86 -4.30
CA PHE A 124 -6.23 -18.32 -3.05
C PHE A 124 -7.31 -18.69 -2.03
N GLU A 125 -7.36 -19.97 -1.62
CA GLU A 125 -8.20 -20.49 -0.53
C GLU A 125 -9.68 -20.03 -0.56
N GLY A 126 -10.31 -20.03 -1.74
CA GLY A 126 -11.70 -19.61 -1.91
C GLY A 126 -11.92 -18.09 -2.01
N ALA A 127 -10.83 -17.30 -2.00
CA ALA A 127 -10.82 -15.89 -2.35
C ALA A 127 -9.60 -15.59 -3.25
N VAL A 128 -8.91 -14.46 -3.02
CA VAL A 128 -7.80 -14.00 -3.87
C VAL A 128 -6.66 -13.41 -3.05
N ILE A 129 -5.44 -13.45 -3.59
CA ILE A 129 -4.36 -12.52 -3.26
C ILE A 129 -4.47 -11.34 -4.21
N PRO A 130 -4.95 -10.17 -3.75
CA PRO A 130 -5.02 -8.99 -4.59
C PRO A 130 -3.63 -8.36 -4.71
N GLY A 131 -3.31 -7.91 -5.92
CA GLY A 131 -2.06 -7.23 -6.20
C GLY A 131 -2.19 -6.09 -7.20
N ILE A 132 -1.14 -5.30 -7.28
CA ILE A 132 -1.00 -4.19 -8.23
C ILE A 132 0.24 -4.48 -9.06
N LEU A 133 0.05 -4.78 -10.34
CA LEU A 133 1.11 -5.00 -11.30
C LEU A 133 1.40 -3.70 -12.06
N ARG A 134 2.66 -3.28 -12.05
CA ARG A 134 3.19 -2.17 -12.85
C ARG A 134 4.39 -2.66 -13.65
N ALA A 135 4.53 -2.20 -14.89
CA ALA A 135 5.65 -2.55 -15.75
C ALA A 135 6.25 -1.29 -16.39
N PRO A 136 7.58 -1.20 -16.54
CA PRO A 136 8.22 -0.11 -17.27
C PRO A 136 7.79 -0.10 -18.74
N ARG A 137 7.72 1.09 -19.35
CA ARG A 137 7.29 1.25 -20.76
C ARG A 137 8.33 0.75 -21.77
N ASP A 138 9.60 0.93 -21.45
CA ASP A 138 10.70 0.76 -22.41
C ASP A 138 11.42 -0.60 -22.28
N THR A 139 10.85 -1.54 -21.52
CA THR A 139 11.38 -2.89 -21.38
C THR A 139 10.37 -3.88 -21.94
N SER A 140 10.76 -4.63 -22.98
CA SER A 140 9.85 -5.56 -23.68
C SER A 140 9.40 -6.74 -22.83
N ARG A 141 10.32 -7.27 -22.01
CA ARG A 141 10.08 -8.38 -21.06
C ARG A 141 10.81 -8.12 -19.75
N PRO A 142 10.30 -7.21 -18.90
CA PRO A 142 10.97 -6.86 -17.66
C PRO A 142 10.97 -8.05 -16.69
N PRO A 143 12.07 -8.25 -15.93
CA PRO A 143 12.05 -9.11 -14.75
C PRO A 143 11.01 -8.62 -13.74
N LEU A 144 10.53 -9.51 -12.89
CA LEU A 144 9.51 -9.21 -11.90
C LEU A 144 10.12 -9.09 -10.49
N VAL A 145 9.69 -8.07 -9.75
CA VAL A 145 9.91 -7.96 -8.30
C VAL A 145 8.57 -8.01 -7.58
N ILE A 146 8.35 -9.03 -6.76
CA ILE A 146 7.19 -9.12 -5.87
C ILE A 146 7.48 -8.26 -4.64
N LEU A 147 6.58 -7.32 -4.32
CA LEU A 147 6.70 -6.45 -3.17
C LEU A 147 5.72 -6.91 -2.09
N VAL A 148 6.26 -7.23 -0.91
CA VAL A 148 5.47 -7.73 0.23
C VAL A 148 5.52 -6.71 1.36
N PRO A 149 4.37 -6.11 1.75
CA PRO A 149 4.31 -5.15 2.84
C PRO A 149 4.67 -5.79 4.20
N GLY A 150 4.85 -4.96 5.23
CA GLY A 150 4.92 -5.39 6.62
C GLY A 150 3.57 -5.78 7.22
N LEU A 151 3.50 -5.93 8.55
CA LEU A 151 2.26 -6.27 9.26
C LEU A 151 1.21 -5.16 9.13
N ASP A 152 1.63 -3.93 9.36
CA ASP A 152 0.75 -2.77 9.43
C ASP A 152 0.68 -1.99 8.11
N SER A 153 1.29 -2.53 7.05
CA SER A 153 1.36 -1.94 5.71
C SER A 153 0.38 -2.58 4.75
N VAL A 154 0.19 -1.92 3.60
CA VAL A 154 -0.64 -2.39 2.49
C VAL A 154 0.09 -2.20 1.16
N LYS A 155 -0.29 -2.92 0.12
CA LYS A 155 0.28 -2.78 -1.23
C LYS A 155 0.23 -1.34 -1.77
N GLU A 156 -0.82 -0.56 -1.45
CA GLU A 156 -0.94 0.85 -1.84
C GLU A 156 0.14 1.76 -1.23
N GLU A 157 0.77 1.36 -0.11
CA GLU A 157 1.86 2.11 0.52
C GLU A 157 3.18 2.00 -0.28
N LEU A 158 3.30 1.02 -1.18
CA LEU A 158 4.58 0.64 -1.78
C LEU A 158 4.95 1.47 -3.02
N TYR A 159 4.15 2.48 -3.37
CA TYR A 159 4.32 3.31 -4.57
C TYR A 159 5.75 3.86 -4.78
N ALA A 160 6.39 4.39 -3.73
CA ALA A 160 7.75 4.93 -3.83
C ALA A 160 8.77 3.84 -4.19
N ILE A 161 8.67 2.68 -3.54
CA ILE A 161 9.54 1.52 -3.75
C ILE A 161 9.30 0.91 -5.13
N GLU A 162 8.04 0.83 -5.57
CA GLU A 162 7.69 0.41 -6.93
C GLU A 162 8.45 1.26 -7.96
N ASN A 163 8.41 2.58 -7.80
CA ASN A 163 9.06 3.51 -8.74
C ASN A 163 10.58 3.32 -8.79
N ASP A 164 11.23 2.91 -7.70
CA ASP A 164 12.67 2.62 -7.72
C ASP A 164 13.00 1.40 -8.59
N PHE A 165 12.18 0.36 -8.55
CA PHE A 165 12.35 -0.81 -9.43
C PHE A 165 11.97 -0.49 -10.88
N LEU A 166 10.86 0.22 -11.10
CA LEU A 166 10.39 0.59 -12.44
C LEU A 166 11.43 1.43 -13.20
N ARG A 167 12.06 2.41 -12.54
CA ARG A 167 13.15 3.22 -13.13
C ARG A 167 14.38 2.39 -13.53
N ARG A 168 14.53 1.18 -12.99
CA ARG A 168 15.63 0.24 -13.28
C ARG A 168 15.22 -0.84 -14.27
N GLY A 169 14.07 -0.69 -14.93
CA GLY A 169 13.58 -1.63 -15.94
C GLY A 169 13.01 -2.92 -15.35
N LEU A 170 12.61 -2.92 -14.08
CA LEU A 170 12.02 -4.06 -13.38
C LEU A 170 10.52 -3.82 -13.17
N ALA A 171 9.68 -4.79 -13.52
CA ALA A 171 8.26 -4.78 -13.21
C ALA A 171 8.04 -5.08 -11.72
N THR A 172 6.93 -4.60 -11.17
CA THR A 172 6.61 -4.74 -9.75
C THR A 172 5.23 -5.31 -9.55
N LEU A 173 5.09 -6.27 -8.65
CA LEU A 173 3.80 -6.81 -8.19
C LEU A 173 3.70 -6.65 -6.67
N SER A 174 3.02 -5.60 -6.23
CA SER A 174 2.73 -5.35 -4.81
C SER A 174 1.49 -6.15 -4.40
N ILE A 175 1.56 -6.93 -3.32
CA ILE A 175 0.46 -7.83 -2.90
C ILE A 175 0.04 -7.61 -1.45
N ASP A 176 -1.23 -7.91 -1.15
CA ASP A 176 -1.70 -8.08 0.23
C ASP A 176 -1.88 -9.58 0.53
N GLY A 177 -0.96 -10.14 1.31
CA GLY A 177 -1.02 -11.54 1.74
C GLY A 177 -1.93 -11.77 2.95
N PRO A 178 -1.92 -12.99 3.52
CA PRO A 178 -2.66 -13.29 4.74
C PRO A 178 -2.30 -12.36 5.89
N GLY A 179 -3.32 -11.78 6.54
CA GLY A 179 -3.16 -10.81 7.62
C GLY A 179 -2.83 -9.38 7.18
N GLN A 180 -2.77 -9.08 5.88
CA GLN A 180 -2.35 -7.78 5.34
C GLN A 180 -3.45 -7.13 4.52
N GLY A 181 -3.54 -5.79 4.57
CA GLY A 181 -4.42 -4.97 3.73
C GLY A 181 -5.83 -5.53 3.53
N GLU A 182 -6.21 -5.76 2.27
CA GLU A 182 -7.50 -6.34 1.88
C GLU A 182 -7.78 -7.73 2.47
N ASN A 183 -6.73 -8.50 2.75
CA ASN A 183 -6.81 -9.87 3.22
C ASN A 183 -6.71 -10.02 4.74
N ALA A 184 -6.42 -8.94 5.48
CA ALA A 184 -6.39 -8.96 6.94
C ALA A 184 -7.70 -9.47 7.60
N PRO A 185 -8.90 -9.14 7.11
CA PRO A 185 -10.15 -9.68 7.67
C PRO A 185 -10.45 -11.13 7.28
N ARG A 186 -9.77 -11.67 6.27
CA ARG A 186 -10.12 -12.95 5.64
C ARG A 186 -9.20 -14.08 6.07
N PHE A 187 -7.90 -13.78 6.15
CA PHE A 187 -6.89 -14.79 6.39
C PHE A 187 -6.02 -14.37 7.58
N PRO A 188 -5.80 -15.26 8.58
CA PRO A 188 -4.84 -14.99 9.64
C PRO A 188 -3.41 -14.97 9.08
N ILE A 189 -2.52 -14.26 9.77
CA ILE A 189 -1.08 -14.34 9.48
C ILE A 189 -0.61 -15.80 9.52
N ARG A 190 0.31 -16.17 8.62
CA ARG A 190 0.87 -17.53 8.57
C ARG A 190 2.36 -17.52 8.33
N ALA A 191 3.01 -18.58 8.80
CA ALA A 191 4.45 -18.74 8.69
C ALA A 191 4.87 -19.24 7.30
N ASP A 192 4.10 -20.17 6.73
CA ASP A 192 4.39 -20.80 5.45
C ASP A 192 3.89 -19.92 4.29
N TRP A 193 4.82 -19.20 3.68
CA TRP A 193 4.57 -18.30 2.57
C TRP A 193 4.81 -18.93 1.19
N SER A 194 5.32 -20.16 1.09
CA SER A 194 5.30 -20.86 -0.20
C SER A 194 3.86 -21.16 -0.62
N SER A 195 2.98 -21.43 0.36
CA SER A 195 1.53 -21.55 0.11
C SER A 195 0.89 -20.33 -0.54
N VAL A 196 1.53 -19.15 -0.45
CA VAL A 196 1.06 -17.88 -1.04
C VAL A 196 1.79 -17.58 -2.35
N ILE A 197 3.12 -17.68 -2.35
CA ILE A 197 3.97 -17.25 -3.47
C ILE A 197 3.91 -18.24 -4.64
N THR A 198 3.94 -19.55 -4.41
CA THR A 198 3.86 -20.54 -5.49
C THR A 198 2.59 -20.38 -6.35
N PRO A 199 1.36 -20.38 -5.79
CA PRO A 199 0.15 -20.20 -6.60
C PRO A 199 0.04 -18.79 -7.21
N LEU A 200 0.61 -17.77 -6.57
CA LEU A 200 0.71 -16.43 -7.16
C LEU A 200 1.59 -16.44 -8.42
N LEU A 201 2.75 -17.10 -8.36
CA LEU A 201 3.66 -17.23 -9.50
C LEU A 201 3.05 -18.08 -10.62
N ASP A 202 2.33 -19.16 -10.28
CA ASP A 202 1.58 -19.95 -11.26
C ASP A 202 0.54 -19.10 -11.99
N HIS A 203 -0.23 -18.30 -11.23
CA HIS A 203 -1.21 -17.39 -11.79
C HIS A 203 -0.57 -16.33 -12.70
N VAL A 204 0.50 -15.68 -12.23
CA VAL A 204 1.25 -14.68 -13.01
C VAL A 204 1.82 -15.33 -14.26
N SER A 205 2.42 -16.51 -14.16
CA SER A 205 2.95 -17.25 -15.31
C SER A 205 1.89 -17.50 -16.36
N ALA A 206 0.69 -17.94 -15.94
CA ALA A 206 -0.40 -18.24 -16.86
C ALA A 206 -0.95 -17.00 -17.61
N HIS A 207 -0.94 -15.82 -16.99
CA HIS A 207 -1.63 -14.63 -17.51
C HIS A 207 -0.69 -13.51 -17.99
N GLU A 208 0.55 -13.47 -17.50
CA GLU A 208 1.49 -12.35 -17.67
C GLU A 208 2.66 -12.67 -18.60
N ARG A 209 2.33 -13.00 -19.85
CA ARG A 209 3.32 -13.40 -20.89
C ARG A 209 4.32 -12.30 -21.27
N GLY A 210 3.99 -11.05 -20.93
CA GLY A 210 4.87 -9.90 -21.14
C GLY A 210 6.00 -9.77 -20.13
N LEU A 211 6.08 -10.63 -19.11
CA LEU A 211 7.15 -10.60 -18.10
C LEU A 211 8.25 -11.62 -18.40
N ASP A 212 9.44 -11.37 -17.86
CA ASP A 212 10.52 -12.36 -17.80
C ASP A 212 10.52 -13.06 -16.45
N LEU A 213 9.76 -14.15 -16.36
CA LEU A 213 9.60 -14.93 -15.12
C LEU A 213 10.73 -15.93 -14.87
N ALA A 214 11.77 -15.96 -15.73
CA ALA A 214 13.02 -16.64 -15.38
C ALA A 214 13.87 -15.79 -14.40
N ARG A 215 13.51 -14.52 -14.22
CA ARG A 215 14.15 -13.58 -13.30
C ARG A 215 13.11 -12.93 -12.40
N VAL A 216 12.81 -13.60 -11.29
CA VAL A 216 11.90 -13.11 -10.26
C VAL A 216 12.68 -12.83 -8.98
N GLY A 217 12.47 -11.64 -8.42
CA GLY A 217 12.92 -11.27 -7.08
C GLY A 217 11.73 -11.01 -6.15
N LEU A 218 11.98 -11.00 -4.84
CA LEU A 218 11.01 -10.58 -3.84
C LEU A 218 11.68 -9.60 -2.88
N MET A 219 11.05 -8.43 -2.70
CA MET A 219 11.45 -7.44 -1.70
C MET A 219 10.36 -7.34 -0.64
N GLY A 220 10.75 -7.62 0.60
CA GLY A 220 9.85 -7.60 1.74
C GLY A 220 10.22 -6.50 2.72
N ILE A 221 9.22 -5.79 3.24
CA ILE A 221 9.41 -4.74 4.24
C ILE A 221 9.03 -5.27 5.62
N SER A 222 9.93 -5.12 6.61
CA SER A 222 9.67 -5.56 7.98
C SER A 222 9.27 -7.04 8.02
N MET A 223 8.02 -7.37 8.37
CA MET A 223 7.53 -8.74 8.39
C MET A 223 7.54 -9.38 6.99
N GLY A 224 7.33 -8.60 5.92
CA GLY A 224 7.52 -9.08 4.55
C GLY A 224 8.93 -9.59 4.28
N GLY A 225 9.94 -9.04 4.96
CA GLY A 225 11.33 -9.50 4.90
C GLY A 225 11.56 -10.87 5.52
N ILE A 226 10.65 -11.34 6.38
CA ILE A 226 10.65 -12.72 6.90
C ILE A 226 9.99 -13.67 5.89
N TYR A 227 8.95 -13.19 5.21
CA TYR A 227 8.17 -13.97 4.24
C TYR A 227 8.96 -14.31 2.98
N GLY A 228 9.76 -13.36 2.47
CA GLY A 228 10.59 -13.54 1.28
C GLY A 228 11.51 -14.77 1.34
N PRO A 229 12.44 -14.85 2.31
CA PRO A 229 13.33 -16.00 2.44
C PRO A 229 12.60 -17.33 2.67
N ARG A 230 11.45 -17.31 3.36
CA ARG A 230 10.65 -18.53 3.60
C ARG A 230 9.99 -19.06 2.34
N ALA A 231 9.49 -18.18 1.48
CA ALA A 231 8.99 -18.55 0.17
C ALA A 231 10.15 -19.02 -0.72
N ALA A 232 11.23 -18.24 -0.82
CA ALA A 232 12.38 -18.55 -1.67
C ALA A 232 13.07 -19.88 -1.34
N ALA A 233 13.05 -20.33 -0.07
CA ALA A 233 13.59 -21.63 0.32
C ALA A 233 12.79 -22.84 -0.23
N LYS A 234 11.66 -22.60 -0.91
CA LYS A 234 10.70 -23.59 -1.40
C LYS A 234 10.41 -23.46 -2.90
N GLU A 235 10.96 -22.45 -3.58
CA GLU A 235 10.86 -22.19 -5.03
C GLU A 235 12.12 -22.73 -5.75
#